data_AF-A0A358CZM9-F1
#
_entry.id   AF-A0A358CZM9-F1
#
_cell.length_a   1.000
_cell.length_b   1.000
_cell.length_c   1.000
_cell.angle_alpha   90.00
_cell.angle_beta   90.00
_cell.angle_gamma   90.00
#
_symmetry.space_group_name_H-M   'P 1'
#
loop_
_entity.id
_entity.type
_entity.pdbx_description
1 polymer ?
#
loop_
_entity_poly.entity_id
_entity_poly.type
_entity_poly.pdbx_seq_one_letter_code
_entity_poly.pdbx_strand_id
1 'polypeptide(L)'
;MSLYYVQKFLFELNRDPEFQSRYTADRHASLSGFDLSHEEKRALVEPDIGLLFHLGVNGQILMHFAAFHSIEWQDYLQQMRDGLEDHGPVREGVYAVTGYEGVAAHTSRLGQTENTVGGR
;
A
#
# COMPACT_ATOMS: atom_id res chain seq x y z
N MET A 1 6.73 -2.00 15.91
CA MET A 1 5.32 -2.31 15.55
C MET A 1 5.35 -3.06 14.24
N SER A 2 4.46 -4.03 14.03
CA SER A 2 4.59 -4.97 12.90
C SER A 2 3.77 -4.51 11.70
N LEU A 3 4.45 -4.34 10.55
CA LEU A 3 3.89 -4.17 9.20
C LEU A 3 2.75 -5.15 8.87
N TYR A 4 2.64 -6.26 9.61
CA TYR A 4 1.55 -7.22 9.51
C TYR A 4 0.16 -6.59 9.57
N TYR A 5 -0.14 -5.72 10.54
CA TYR A 5 -1.50 -5.19 10.71
C TYR A 5 -1.89 -4.23 9.57
N VAL A 6 -0.94 -3.46 9.04
CA VAL A 6 -1.15 -2.61 7.85
C VAL A 6 -1.49 -3.47 6.64
N GLN A 7 -0.68 -4.50 6.37
CA GLN A 7 -0.92 -5.40 5.24
C GLN A 7 -2.24 -6.16 5.37
N LYS A 8 -2.57 -6.62 6.59
CA LYS A 8 -3.84 -7.29 6.88
C LYS A 8 -5.03 -6.38 6.63
N PHE A 9 -4.99 -5.15 7.14
CA PHE A 9 -6.04 -4.15 6.92
C PHE A 9 -6.27 -3.91 5.43
N LEU A 10 -5.20 -3.63 4.68
CA LEU A 10 -5.30 -3.37 3.24
C LEU A 10 -5.78 -4.61 2.46
N PHE A 11 -5.35 -5.80 2.86
CA PHE A 11 -5.83 -7.04 2.26
C PHE A 11 -7.34 -7.25 2.46
N GLU A 12 -7.86 -6.99 3.67
CA GLU A 12 -9.29 -7.06 3.95
C GLU A 12 -10.05 -5.98 3.17
N LEU A 13 -9.55 -4.75 3.17
CA LEU A 13 -10.17 -3.61 2.48
C LEU A 13 -10.29 -3.85 0.97
N ASN A 14 -9.27 -4.43 0.35
CA ASN A 14 -9.26 -4.70 -1.10
C ASN A 14 -10.21 -5.84 -1.51
N ARG A 15 -10.79 -6.59 -0.56
CA ARG A 15 -11.56 -7.81 -0.85
C ARG A 15 -13.00 -7.79 -0.35
N ASP A 16 -13.29 -7.03 0.70
CA ASP A 16 -14.60 -7.01 1.34
C ASP A 16 -15.34 -5.69 1.05
N PRO A 17 -16.40 -5.71 0.22
CA PRO A 17 -17.22 -4.52 -0.07
C PRO A 17 -17.89 -3.92 1.16
N GLU A 18 -18.25 -4.73 2.16
CA GLU A 18 -18.81 -4.23 3.41
C GLU A 18 -17.75 -3.45 4.19
N PHE A 19 -16.52 -3.94 4.21
CA PHE A 19 -15.42 -3.24 4.84
C PHE A 19 -15.03 -1.96 4.08
N GLN A 20 -15.08 -1.96 2.76
CA GLN A 20 -14.93 -0.75 1.94
C GLN A 20 -15.97 0.32 2.28
N SER A 21 -17.24 -0.09 2.43
CA SER A 21 -18.31 0.82 2.82
C SER A 21 -18.07 1.41 4.21
N ARG A 22 -17.67 0.58 5.18
CA ARG A 22 -17.32 1.03 6.54
C ARG A 22 -16.12 1.99 6.55
N TYR A 23 -15.07 1.67 5.82
CA TYR A 23 -13.88 2.52 5.67
C TYR A 23 -14.23 3.86 5.00
N THR A 24 -15.07 3.85 3.97
CA THR A 24 -15.51 5.08 3.28
C THR A 24 -16.38 5.95 4.17
N ALA A 25 -17.22 5.33 5.02
CA ALA A 25 -18.08 6.05 5.96
C ALA A 25 -17.28 6.70 7.10
N ASP A 26 -16.31 5.97 7.68
CA ASP A 26 -15.42 6.48 8.73
C ASP A 26 -14.08 5.74 8.71
N ARG A 27 -13.06 6.40 8.12
CA ARG A 27 -11.71 5.84 8.01
C ARG A 27 -11.08 5.61 9.38
N HIS A 28 -11.24 6.55 10.31
CA HIS A 28 -10.65 6.41 11.65
C HIS A 28 -11.28 5.26 12.43
N ALA A 29 -12.61 5.14 12.40
CA ALA A 29 -13.32 4.07 13.08
C ALA A 29 -12.96 2.69 12.51
N SER A 30 -12.77 2.59 11.18
CA SER A 30 -12.43 1.31 10.52
C SER A 30 -11.07 0.73 10.94
N LEU A 31 -10.15 1.57 11.44
CA LEU A 31 -8.85 1.18 11.97
C LEU A 31 -8.93 0.66 13.42
N SER A 32 -10.09 0.80 14.07
CA SER A 32 -10.30 0.33 15.44
C SER A 32 -10.24 -1.20 15.49
N GLY A 33 -9.34 -1.75 16.30
CA GLY A 33 -9.10 -3.20 16.41
C GLY A 33 -7.82 -3.68 15.73
N PHE A 34 -7.14 -2.82 14.97
CA PHE A 34 -5.79 -3.07 14.47
C PHE A 34 -4.76 -2.41 15.39
N ASP A 35 -3.70 -3.14 15.74
CA ASP A 35 -2.59 -2.60 16.54
C ASP A 35 -1.65 -1.79 15.64
N LEU A 36 -2.10 -0.59 15.29
CA LEU A 36 -1.43 0.35 14.41
C LEU A 36 -0.90 1.54 15.20
N SER A 37 0.33 1.94 14.89
CA SER A 37 0.95 3.17 15.33
C SER A 37 0.25 4.41 14.75
N HIS A 38 0.58 5.58 15.29
CA HIS A 38 0.04 6.84 14.79
C HIS A 38 0.47 7.13 13.35
N GLU A 39 1.70 6.76 12.96
CA GLU A 39 2.23 6.90 11.60
C GLU A 39 1.44 6.04 10.62
N GLU A 40 1.24 4.75 10.94
CA GLU A 40 0.48 3.81 10.11
C GLU A 40 -1.00 4.22 9.96
N LYS A 41 -1.62 4.67 11.06
CA LYS A 41 -3.01 5.17 11.02
C LYS A 41 -3.14 6.38 10.12
N ARG A 42 -2.21 7.33 10.19
CA ARG A 42 -2.22 8.50 9.30
C ARG A 42 -2.12 8.06 7.84
N ALA A 43 -1.17 7.18 7.53
CA ALA A 43 -0.93 6.69 6.18
C ALA A 43 -2.19 6.03 5.56
N LEU A 44 -2.96 5.31 6.38
CA LEU A 44 -4.21 4.67 5.95
C LEU A 44 -5.38 5.65 5.86
N VAL A 45 -5.46 6.69 6.70
CA VAL A 45 -6.56 7.67 6.66
C VAL A 45 -6.38 8.69 5.52
N GLU A 46 -5.14 9.12 5.28
CA GLU A 46 -4.74 10.13 4.28
C GLU A 46 -4.40 9.55 2.91
N PRO A 47 -4.86 8.34 2.61
CA PRO A 47 -4.25 7.37 1.67
C PRO A 47 -2.84 7.74 1.16
N ASP A 48 -1.87 7.83 2.07
CA ASP A 48 -0.50 8.20 1.75
C ASP A 48 0.26 7.00 1.17
N ILE A 49 0.26 6.89 -0.16
CA ILE A 49 0.91 5.81 -0.90
C ILE A 49 2.42 5.79 -0.64
N GLY A 50 3.05 6.97 -0.56
CA GLY A 50 4.48 7.11 -0.35
C GLY A 50 4.92 6.57 1.01
N LEU A 51 4.20 6.97 2.07
CA LEU A 51 4.45 6.50 3.42
C LEU A 51 4.14 5.01 3.58
N LEU A 52 3.03 4.51 3.03
CA LEU A 52 2.70 3.08 3.06
C LEU A 52 3.77 2.24 2.34
N PHE A 53 4.30 2.74 1.22
CA PHE A 53 5.39 2.08 0.52
C PHE A 53 6.68 2.09 1.33
N HIS A 54 7.04 3.24 1.91
CA HIS A 54 8.20 3.37 2.79
C HIS A 54 8.12 2.43 4.01
N LEU A 55 6.92 2.23 4.58
CA LEU A 55 6.70 1.28 5.67
C LEU A 55 6.92 -0.18 5.25
N GLY A 56 6.87 -0.49 3.95
CA GLY A 56 7.14 -1.83 3.42
C GLY A 56 5.93 -2.58 2.92
N VAL A 57 4.79 -1.90 2.72
CA VAL A 57 3.59 -2.54 2.17
C VAL A 57 3.89 -3.10 0.78
N ASN A 58 3.39 -4.31 0.52
CA ASN A 58 3.52 -4.96 -0.77
C ASN A 58 2.86 -4.11 -1.89
N GLY A 59 3.60 -3.86 -2.98
CA GLY A 59 3.11 -3.03 -4.10
C GLY A 59 1.83 -3.53 -4.76
N GLN A 60 1.55 -4.84 -4.77
CA GLN A 60 0.30 -5.37 -5.34
C GLN A 60 -0.91 -5.01 -4.46
N ILE A 61 -0.77 -5.12 -3.13
CA ILE A 61 -1.82 -4.72 -2.18
C ILE A 61 -2.02 -3.20 -2.26
N LEU A 62 -0.91 -2.46 -2.35
CA LEU A 62 -0.92 -0.99 -2.42
C LEU A 62 -1.56 -0.48 -3.71
N MET A 63 -1.31 -1.15 -4.84
CA MET A 63 -1.93 -0.83 -6.13
C MET A 63 -3.46 -0.92 -6.07
N HIS A 64 -4.02 -1.97 -5.47
CA HIS A 64 -5.48 -2.09 -5.32
C HIS A 64 -6.05 -1.01 -4.39
N PHE A 65 -5.31 -0.63 -3.34
CA PHE A 65 -5.71 0.46 -2.46
C PHE A 65 -5.69 1.82 -3.17
N ALA A 66 -4.67 2.07 -4.00
CA ALA A 66 -4.60 3.27 -4.84
C ALA A 66 -5.77 3.32 -5.83
N ALA A 67 -6.08 2.21 -6.49
CA ALA A 67 -7.24 2.10 -7.38
C ALA A 67 -8.57 2.32 -6.65
N PHE A 68 -8.71 1.80 -5.41
CA PHE A 68 -9.87 2.07 -4.56
C PHE A 68 -10.04 3.57 -4.26
N HIS A 69 -8.94 4.29 -4.10
CA HIS A 69 -8.94 5.74 -3.92
C HIS A 69 -8.99 6.56 -5.22
N SER A 70 -9.22 5.91 -6.37
CA SER A 70 -9.20 6.55 -7.69
C SER A 70 -7.89 7.29 -7.99
N ILE A 71 -6.78 6.81 -7.44
CA ILE A 71 -5.44 7.30 -7.75
C ILE A 71 -5.02 6.63 -9.06
N GLU A 72 -4.78 7.44 -10.08
CA GLU A 72 -4.34 6.96 -11.38
C GLU A 72 -2.95 6.35 -11.30
N TRP A 73 -2.65 5.45 -12.24
CA TRP A 73 -1.39 4.71 -12.25
C TRP A 73 -0.14 5.62 -12.23
N GLN A 74 -0.16 6.71 -13.00
CA GLN A 74 0.97 7.64 -13.04
C GLN A 74 1.18 8.35 -11.69
N ASP A 75 0.09 8.73 -11.03
CA ASP A 75 0.10 9.38 -9.72
C ASP A 75 0.55 8.41 -8.63
N TYR A 76 0.10 7.15 -8.69
CA TYR A 76 0.57 6.08 -7.81
C TYR A 76 2.10 5.93 -7.90
N LEU A 77 2.64 5.84 -9.12
CA LEU A 77 4.09 5.73 -9.31
C LEU A 77 4.84 6.98 -8.85
N GLN A 78 4.26 8.17 -8.99
CA GLN A 78 4.86 9.41 -8.52
C GLN A 78 4.88 9.46 -6.99
N GLN A 79 3.77 9.17 -6.32
CA GLN A 79 3.70 9.14 -4.86
C GLN A 79 4.66 8.10 -4.25
N MET A 80 4.88 6.96 -4.92
CA MET A 80 5.91 6.01 -4.50
C MET A 80 7.33 6.58 -4.59
N ARG A 81 7.64 7.39 -5.63
CA ARG A 81 8.95 8.08 -5.74
C ARG A 81 9.08 9.12 -4.64
N ASP A 82 8.07 9.98 -4.51
CA ASP A 82 8.06 11.08 -3.55
C ASP A 82 8.21 10.53 -2.12
N GLY A 83 7.52 9.43 -1.79
CA GLY A 83 7.65 8.78 -0.48
C GLY A 83 9.06 8.25 -0.17
N LEU A 84 9.81 7.81 -1.18
CA LEU A 84 11.21 7.40 -0.99
C LEU A 84 12.15 8.58 -0.84
N GLU A 85 11.86 9.69 -1.52
CA GLU A 85 12.62 10.95 -1.39
C GLU A 85 12.38 11.60 -0.02
N ASP A 86 11.12 11.63 0.44
CA ASP A 86 10.69 12.30 1.67
C ASP A 86 10.96 11.48 2.94
N HIS A 87 10.72 10.15 2.89
CA HIS A 87 10.84 9.29 4.08
C HIS A 87 12.10 8.41 4.06
N GLY A 88 12.75 8.26 2.90
CA GLY A 88 13.93 7.43 2.72
C GLY A 88 13.60 5.99 2.29
N PRO A 89 14.60 5.07 2.34
CA PRO A 89 14.44 3.72 1.82
C PRO A 89 13.39 2.92 2.60
N VAL A 90 12.82 1.90 1.94
CA VAL A 90 11.81 1.04 2.54
C VAL A 90 12.32 0.38 3.83
N ARG A 91 11.58 0.54 4.92
CA ARG A 91 11.98 0.11 6.28
C ARG A 91 11.91 -1.40 6.49
N GLU A 92 10.84 -2.05 6.02
CA GLU A 92 10.55 -3.46 6.28
C GLU A 92 10.02 -4.19 5.02
N GLY A 93 9.91 -5.52 5.10
CA GLY A 93 9.30 -6.33 4.05
C GLY A 93 10.24 -6.70 2.90
N VAL A 94 9.65 -7.19 1.79
CA VAL A 94 10.39 -7.79 0.66
C VAL A 94 11.34 -6.78 -0.02
N TYR A 95 11.00 -5.50 0.00
CA TYR A 95 11.81 -4.44 -0.63
C TYR A 95 13.02 -4.01 0.21
N ALA A 96 12.96 -4.14 1.54
CA ALA A 96 14.12 -3.90 2.41
C ALA A 96 15.20 -4.97 2.23
N VAL A 97 14.80 -6.22 1.98
CA VAL A 97 15.71 -7.38 1.87
C VAL A 97 16.37 -7.49 0.49
N THR A 98 15.69 -7.06 -0.58
CA THR A 98 16.16 -7.26 -1.96
C THR A 98 16.99 -6.11 -2.53
N GLY A 99 17.08 -4.97 -1.83
CA GLY A 99 17.64 -3.75 -2.38
C GLY A 99 16.70 -3.18 -3.44
N TYR A 100 15.96 -2.13 -3.08
CA TYR A 100 14.99 -1.54 -3.99
C TYR A 100 15.66 -0.99 -5.27
N GLU A 101 15.41 -1.63 -6.41
CA GLU A 101 15.99 -1.29 -7.73
C GLU A 101 15.31 -0.09 -8.43
N GLY A 102 14.45 0.65 -7.72
CA GLY A 102 13.70 1.79 -8.26
C GLY A 102 12.26 1.46 -8.67
N VAL A 103 11.44 2.51 -8.76
CA VAL A 103 10.00 2.40 -9.11
C VAL A 103 9.83 1.69 -10.45
N ALA A 104 10.61 2.05 -11.47
CA ALA A 104 10.49 1.45 -12.81
C ALA A 104 10.67 -0.08 -12.83
N ALA A 105 11.73 -0.61 -12.19
CA ALA A 105 11.98 -2.05 -12.12
C ALA A 105 10.93 -2.79 -11.29
N HIS A 106 10.40 -2.14 -10.25
CA HIS A 106 9.29 -2.65 -9.46
C HIS A 106 7.98 -2.72 -10.27
N THR A 107 7.67 -1.66 -11.02
CA THR A 107 6.52 -1.58 -11.91
C THR A 107 6.54 -2.67 -12.98
N SER A 108 7.70 -2.92 -13.60
CA SER A 108 7.84 -4.01 -14.57
C SER A 108 7.57 -5.38 -13.95
N ARG A 109 7.95 -5.61 -12.69
CA ARG A 109 7.64 -6.86 -11.96
C ARG A 109 6.15 -6.97 -11.65
N LEU A 110 5.49 -5.90 -11.21
CA LEU A 110 4.04 -5.91 -10.95
C LEU A 110 3.25 -6.26 -12.22
N GLY A 111 3.55 -5.61 -13.35
CA GLY A 111 2.88 -5.89 -14.62
C GLY A 111 3.10 -7.32 -15.14
N GLN A 112 4.26 -7.94 -14.88
CA GLN A 112 4.49 -9.36 -15.18
C GLN A 112 3.69 -10.29 -14.23
N THR A 113 3.53 -9.90 -12.97
CA THR A 113 2.80 -10.70 -11.98
C THR A 113 1.30 -10.73 -12.28
N GLU A 114 0.73 -9.59 -12.70
CA GLU A 114 -0.68 -9.51 -13.14
C GLU A 114 -0.96 -10.40 -14.37
N ASN A 115 -0.07 -10.36 -15.36
CA ASN A 115 -0.19 -11.22 -16.55
C ASN A 115 -0.04 -12.73 -16.24
N THR A 116 0.65 -13.08 -15.15
CA THR A 116 0.85 -14.49 -14.78
C THR A 116 -0.32 -15.05 -13.95
N VAL A 117 -1.02 -14.21 -13.18
CA VAL A 117 -2.20 -14.62 -12.39
C VAL A 117 -3.50 -14.57 -13.21
N GLY A 118 -3.53 -13.82 -14.32
CA GLY A 118 -4.66 -13.77 -15.27
C GLY A 118 -4.70 -14.88 -16.32
N GLY A 119 -3.65 -15.72 -16.41
CA GLY A 119 -3.57 -16.83 -17.36
C GLY A 119 -4.15 -18.12 -16.78
N ARG A 120 -5.44 -18.36 -17.04
CA ARG A 120 -6.00 -19.71 -17.03
C ARG A 120 -5.67 -20.42 -18.34
#